data_AF-A0A448ZKU4-F1
#
_entry.id   AF-A0A448ZKU4-F1
#
_cell.length_a   1.000
_cell.length_b   1.000
_cell.length_c   1.000
_cell.angle_alpha   90.00
_cell.angle_beta   90.00
_cell.angle_gamma   90.00
#
_symmetry.space_group_name_H-M   'P 1'
#
loop_
_entity.id
_entity.type
_entity.pdbx_description
1 polymer ?
#
loop_
_entity_poly.entity_id
_entity_poly.type
_entity_poly.pdbx_seq_one_letter_code
_entity_poly.pdbx_strand_id
1 'polypeptide(L)'
;MKAGWLDPFVIDKSGNFIIEASHSCDQIFRLNLSDEGTEYLLIENRQPIGFDFFLPQGGLAIWHIDEIASNVEGFPEQEGIPWPVNGKHYKVSLLQADGAYDLENRRNNGDEFDLFHKEGVDFLAPSVNFMEGPYPSTDSYQKIPARTGILIHQISHSAPSMSFSVNLMNELSSAFLGGNGASGTMFDILPVKDINIRKIYLNLAVDETVNVELWTRTGTHISFENKPWLWQRSVVVSVDGNGRGKKSCMDIENLPLNANTRYGFYLVLTKGRFRYTNGIAAGSVSVSNEDLTVYEGVGLTRPFGKVYQNRIWNGGIFYDVLSEDGERSGGRRLETTFDGGSGQDGVMFDVLPKHDLDMDGFDLHLIDSDTVCVHVYTKEGPFTGSENKRDDWILLAKMNVKGKGINVATKVLLDHSDVITLKKDKLQAFYIFIENGRGLRYTEGHGTGNPVRSDDNLTIFEGVGVASQFGSIFQSRVWNGALHYRIKKN
;
A
#
# COMPACT_ATOMS: atom_id res chain seq x y z
N MET A 1 -13.42 -25.22 0.09
CA MET A 1 -13.97 -25.34 1.46
C MET A 1 -13.62 -24.04 2.15
N LYS A 2 -14.59 -23.17 2.47
CA LYS A 2 -14.35 -21.94 3.23
C LYS A 2 -14.75 -22.23 4.67
N ALA A 3 -13.78 -22.24 5.60
CA ALA A 3 -14.05 -22.54 7.00
C ALA A 3 -14.97 -21.49 7.65
N GLY A 4 -15.02 -20.26 7.11
CA GLY A 4 -15.96 -19.22 7.55
C GLY A 4 -15.72 -18.72 8.98
N TRP A 5 -14.51 -18.93 9.51
CA TRP A 5 -14.15 -18.59 10.89
C TRP A 5 -13.53 -17.20 11.05
N LEU A 6 -13.17 -16.55 9.95
CA LEU A 6 -12.56 -15.23 9.95
C LEU A 6 -12.79 -14.51 8.61
N ASP A 7 -13.10 -13.22 8.68
CA ASP A 7 -13.11 -12.33 7.52
C ASP A 7 -11.72 -11.66 7.37
N PRO A 8 -10.99 -11.89 6.27
CA PRO A 8 -9.65 -11.35 6.10
C PRO A 8 -9.67 -9.86 5.74
N PHE A 9 -8.67 -9.11 6.21
CA PHE A 9 -8.43 -7.72 5.82
C PHE A 9 -7.88 -7.67 4.40
N VAL A 10 -8.66 -7.17 3.46
CA VAL A 10 -8.24 -7.07 2.05
C VAL A 10 -7.31 -5.87 1.88
N ILE A 11 -6.08 -6.13 1.41
CA ILE A 11 -5.13 -5.10 1.00
C ILE A 11 -5.39 -4.80 -0.47
N ASP A 12 -5.95 -3.62 -0.75
CA ASP A 12 -6.23 -3.12 -2.10
C ASP A 12 -5.38 -1.88 -2.47
N LYS A 13 -4.49 -1.46 -1.56
CA LYS A 13 -3.57 -0.32 -1.74
C LYS A 13 -2.19 -0.63 -1.17
N SER A 14 -1.18 0.05 -1.71
CA SER A 14 0.17 0.05 -1.14
C SER A 14 0.16 0.66 0.27
N GLY A 15 0.95 0.12 1.19
CA GLY A 15 1.00 0.59 2.57
C GLY A 15 1.89 -0.24 3.48
N ASN A 16 1.97 0.19 4.75
CA ASN A 16 2.65 -0.54 5.81
C ASN A 16 1.61 -1.17 6.73
N PHE A 17 1.79 -2.45 7.04
CA PHE A 17 0.84 -3.26 7.80
C PHE A 17 1.52 -3.84 9.03
N ILE A 18 0.74 -3.99 10.10
CA ILE A 18 1.15 -4.68 11.33
C ILE A 18 0.22 -5.87 11.51
N ILE A 19 0.81 -7.01 11.83
CA ILE A 19 0.10 -8.27 12.01
C ILE A 19 0.56 -8.97 13.29
N GLU A 20 -0.40 -9.25 14.15
CA GLU A 20 -0.19 -9.98 15.40
C GLU A 20 -0.21 -11.49 15.17
N ALA A 21 0.44 -12.23 16.07
CA ALA A 21 0.50 -13.68 16.00
C ALA A 21 -0.92 -14.27 16.01
N SER A 22 -1.19 -15.22 15.10
CA SER A 22 -2.51 -15.86 14.92
C SER A 22 -3.04 -16.51 16.21
N HIS A 23 -2.15 -16.89 17.14
CA HIS A 23 -2.54 -17.41 18.45
C HIS A 23 -3.21 -16.36 19.36
N SER A 24 -2.80 -15.09 19.23
CA SER A 24 -3.21 -13.98 20.11
C SER A 24 -4.24 -13.06 19.47
N CYS A 25 -4.34 -13.04 18.15
CA CYS A 25 -5.29 -12.22 17.43
C CYS A 25 -5.78 -12.92 16.17
N ASP A 26 -7.09 -12.89 15.98
CA ASP A 26 -7.80 -13.32 14.79
C ASP A 26 -7.61 -12.26 13.68
N GLN A 27 -6.41 -12.18 13.10
CA GLN A 27 -6.04 -11.22 12.04
C GLN A 27 -5.32 -11.93 10.89
N ILE A 28 -5.89 -11.81 9.69
CA ILE A 28 -5.28 -12.27 8.43
C ILE A 28 -5.41 -11.15 7.41
N PHE A 29 -4.36 -10.91 6.64
CA PHE A 29 -4.42 -10.04 5.46
C PHE A 29 -4.62 -10.87 4.19
N ARG A 30 -5.29 -10.28 3.22
CA ARG A 30 -5.56 -10.87 1.90
C ARG A 30 -5.13 -9.95 0.78
N LEU A 31 -4.41 -10.47 -0.21
CA LEU A 31 -4.04 -9.78 -1.44
C LEU A 31 -4.64 -10.53 -2.63
N ASN A 32 -5.52 -9.89 -3.41
CA ASN A 32 -6.08 -10.54 -4.59
C ASN A 32 -5.05 -10.56 -5.73
N LEU A 33 -4.91 -11.73 -6.37
CA LEU A 33 -4.06 -11.92 -7.56
C LEU A 33 -4.86 -11.97 -8.87
N SER A 34 -6.18 -12.14 -8.77
CA SER A 34 -7.12 -12.19 -9.89
C SER A 34 -8.27 -11.19 -9.71
N ASP A 35 -8.77 -10.62 -10.80
CA ASP A 35 -9.91 -9.70 -10.81
C ASP A 35 -11.19 -10.37 -10.26
N GLU A 36 -11.35 -11.68 -10.52
CA GLU A 36 -12.49 -12.45 -10.03
C GLU A 36 -12.39 -12.78 -8.52
N GLY A 37 -11.25 -12.49 -7.87
CA GLY A 37 -11.02 -12.77 -6.45
C GLY A 37 -10.95 -14.27 -6.11
N THR A 38 -10.74 -15.12 -7.11
CA THR A 38 -10.64 -16.58 -6.93
C THR A 38 -9.22 -17.06 -6.67
N GLU A 39 -8.24 -16.21 -6.94
CA GLU A 39 -6.83 -16.42 -6.64
C GLU A 39 -6.30 -15.24 -5.81
N TYR A 40 -5.63 -15.54 -4.69
CA TYR A 40 -5.22 -14.56 -3.69
C TYR A 40 -4.14 -15.10 -2.76
N LEU A 41 -3.37 -14.21 -2.14
CA LEU A 41 -2.50 -14.53 -1.01
C LEU A 41 -3.22 -14.30 0.31
N LEU A 42 -2.97 -15.13 1.31
CA LEU A 42 -3.28 -14.86 2.71
C LEU A 42 -1.99 -14.72 3.50
N ILE A 43 -1.91 -13.71 4.35
CA ILE A 43 -0.76 -13.45 5.21
C ILE A 43 -1.22 -13.59 6.65
N GLU A 44 -0.55 -14.45 7.40
CA GLU A 44 -0.72 -14.59 8.85
C GLU A 44 0.64 -14.59 9.54
N ASN A 45 0.68 -14.25 10.83
CA ASN A 45 1.90 -14.30 11.64
C ASN A 45 1.85 -15.55 12.52
N ARG A 46 2.67 -16.56 12.22
CA ARG A 46 2.76 -17.77 13.03
C ARG A 46 3.99 -17.71 13.91
N GLN A 47 3.82 -18.00 15.19
CA GLN A 47 4.87 -17.93 16.20
C GLN A 47 4.91 -19.22 17.01
N PRO A 48 6.07 -19.64 17.55
CA PRO A 48 6.22 -20.88 18.32
C PRO A 48 5.59 -20.78 19.72
N ILE A 49 4.28 -20.56 19.76
CA ILE A 49 3.45 -20.37 20.95
C ILE A 49 2.12 -21.12 20.79
N GLY A 50 1.51 -21.52 21.91
CA GLY A 50 0.21 -22.19 21.89
C GLY A 50 0.23 -23.50 21.10
N PHE A 51 -0.70 -23.65 20.15
CA PHE A 51 -0.78 -24.82 19.27
C PHE A 51 0.49 -25.00 18.42
N ASP A 52 1.16 -23.89 18.08
CA ASP A 52 2.30 -23.82 17.19
C ASP A 52 3.65 -23.95 17.91
N PHE A 53 3.67 -24.36 19.18
CA PHE A 53 4.87 -24.40 20.02
C PHE A 53 6.07 -25.17 19.42
N PHE A 54 5.82 -26.12 18.51
CA PHE A 54 6.88 -26.88 17.83
C PHE A 54 7.32 -26.29 16.49
N LEU A 55 6.82 -25.12 16.08
CA LEU A 55 7.34 -24.43 14.90
C LEU A 55 8.84 -24.15 15.09
N PRO A 56 9.71 -24.58 14.15
CA PRO A 56 11.15 -24.37 14.26
C PRO A 56 11.53 -22.89 14.30
N GLN A 57 10.82 -22.06 13.54
CA GLN A 57 11.01 -20.62 13.44
C GLN A 57 9.65 -19.95 13.22
N GLY A 58 9.42 -18.82 13.91
CA GLY A 58 8.24 -17.97 13.68
C GLY A 58 8.46 -17.02 12.51
N GLY A 59 7.37 -16.47 11.98
CA GLY A 59 7.41 -15.51 10.87
C GLY A 59 6.05 -15.34 10.22
N LEU A 60 6.04 -14.66 9.07
CA LEU A 60 4.86 -14.57 8.23
C LEU A 60 4.72 -15.85 7.42
N ALA A 61 3.60 -16.55 7.61
CA ALA A 61 3.15 -17.58 6.69
C ALA A 61 2.34 -16.91 5.59
N ILE A 62 2.82 -17.02 4.35
CA ILE A 62 2.12 -16.50 3.17
C ILE A 62 1.57 -17.67 2.38
N TRP A 63 0.25 -17.78 2.34
CA TRP A 63 -0.47 -18.84 1.65
C TRP A 63 -0.90 -18.36 0.28
N HIS A 64 -0.63 -19.14 -0.77
CA HIS A 64 -1.21 -18.92 -2.09
C HIS A 64 -2.48 -19.77 -2.22
N ILE A 65 -3.60 -19.10 -2.49
CA ILE A 65 -4.91 -19.72 -2.63
C ILE A 65 -5.38 -19.55 -4.06
N ASP A 66 -5.70 -20.65 -4.74
CA ASP A 66 -6.40 -20.66 -6.03
C ASP A 66 -7.61 -21.59 -5.92
N GLU A 67 -8.80 -21.02 -5.87
CA GLU A 67 -10.05 -21.77 -5.67
C GLU A 67 -10.35 -22.74 -6.83
N ILE A 68 -9.79 -22.50 -8.02
CA ILE A 68 -10.05 -23.28 -9.23
C ILE A 68 -8.86 -24.12 -9.71
N ALA A 69 -7.73 -24.13 -8.99
CA ALA A 69 -6.56 -24.92 -9.36
C ALA A 69 -6.90 -26.42 -9.54
N SER A 70 -6.09 -27.08 -10.37
CA SER A 70 -6.18 -28.53 -10.59
C SER A 70 -5.92 -29.36 -9.32
N ASN A 71 -5.30 -28.74 -8.31
CA ASN A 71 -4.86 -29.38 -7.07
C ASN A 71 -3.86 -30.51 -7.30
N VAL A 72 -2.95 -30.31 -8.26
CA VAL A 72 -1.91 -31.25 -8.66
C VAL A 72 -0.56 -30.70 -8.24
N GLU A 73 0.31 -31.56 -7.71
CA GLU A 73 1.67 -31.23 -7.28
C GLU A 73 2.45 -30.47 -8.39
N GLY A 74 2.94 -29.29 -8.05
CA GLY A 74 3.62 -28.38 -8.96
C GLY A 74 4.72 -27.60 -8.26
N PHE A 75 5.91 -27.57 -8.85
CA PHE A 75 7.09 -26.90 -8.32
C PHE A 75 8.10 -26.59 -9.45
N PRO A 76 9.05 -25.66 -9.25
CA PRO A 76 10.12 -25.40 -10.22
C PRO A 76 10.92 -26.64 -10.60
N GLU A 77 11.50 -26.69 -11.80
CA GLU A 77 12.35 -27.81 -12.28
C GLU A 77 11.65 -29.17 -12.50
N GLN A 78 10.32 -29.24 -12.39
CA GLN A 78 9.57 -30.44 -12.80
C GLN A 78 9.80 -30.80 -14.27
N GLU A 79 9.89 -32.11 -14.55
CA GLU A 79 10.06 -32.63 -15.91
C GLU A 79 8.87 -32.27 -16.82
N GLY A 80 9.16 -31.83 -18.04
CA GLY A 80 8.16 -31.53 -19.07
C GLY A 80 8.01 -30.04 -19.33
N ILE A 81 6.76 -29.57 -19.42
CA ILE A 81 6.47 -28.13 -19.53
C ILE A 81 6.93 -27.47 -18.22
N PRO A 82 7.73 -26.40 -18.26
CA PRO A 82 8.20 -25.72 -17.06
C PRO A 82 7.04 -25.22 -16.19
N TRP A 83 7.20 -25.30 -14.89
CA TRP A 83 6.31 -24.67 -13.92
C TRP A 83 6.55 -23.15 -13.88
N PRO A 84 5.52 -22.30 -13.67
CA PRO A 84 4.09 -22.63 -13.48
C PRO A 84 3.29 -22.84 -14.77
N VAL A 85 3.91 -22.71 -15.96
CA VAL A 85 3.23 -22.81 -17.27
C VAL A 85 2.54 -24.16 -17.50
N ASN A 86 2.97 -25.22 -16.80
CA ASN A 86 2.32 -26.52 -16.84
C ASN A 86 0.95 -26.61 -16.14
N GLY A 87 0.51 -25.56 -15.44
CA GLY A 87 -0.80 -25.47 -14.79
C GLY A 87 -0.98 -26.41 -13.59
N LYS A 88 0.12 -26.88 -13.00
CA LYS A 88 0.11 -27.70 -11.79
C LYS A 88 0.44 -26.83 -10.58
N HIS A 89 -0.46 -26.80 -9.62
CA HIS A 89 -0.25 -26.27 -8.27
C HIS A 89 -1.41 -26.71 -7.37
N TYR A 90 -1.21 -26.65 -6.06
CA TYR A 90 -2.25 -26.89 -5.08
C TYR A 90 -3.24 -25.72 -5.01
N LYS A 91 -4.47 -26.00 -4.57
CA LYS A 91 -5.46 -24.94 -4.29
C LYS A 91 -5.07 -24.08 -3.10
N VAL A 92 -4.29 -24.65 -2.19
CA VAL A 92 -3.75 -24.01 -0.99
C VAL A 92 -2.32 -24.48 -0.87
N SER A 93 -1.36 -23.58 -0.98
CA SER A 93 0.06 -23.86 -0.75
C SER A 93 0.67 -22.81 0.17
N LEU A 94 1.60 -23.25 1.02
CA LEU A 94 2.50 -22.31 1.70
C LEU A 94 3.54 -21.87 0.68
N LEU A 95 3.73 -20.58 0.50
CA LEU A 95 4.87 -20.06 -0.25
C LEU A 95 6.09 -20.15 0.67
N GLN A 96 6.85 -21.24 0.57
CA GLN A 96 8.04 -21.45 1.39
C GLN A 96 9.09 -20.38 1.08
N ALA A 97 9.49 -19.61 2.09
CA ALA A 97 10.28 -18.40 1.92
C ALA A 97 11.64 -18.65 1.27
N ASP A 98 12.22 -19.83 1.48
CA ASP A 98 13.49 -20.28 0.90
C ASP A 98 13.41 -20.75 -0.56
N GLY A 99 12.22 -20.95 -1.10
CA GLY A 99 12.02 -21.48 -2.45
C GLY A 99 12.42 -22.94 -2.64
N ALA A 100 12.52 -23.74 -1.56
CA ALA A 100 12.90 -25.14 -1.66
C ALA A 100 11.75 -26.06 -2.13
N TYR A 101 10.49 -25.63 -1.92
CA TYR A 101 9.28 -26.41 -2.22
C TYR A 101 9.33 -27.81 -1.59
N ASP A 102 9.83 -27.92 -0.35
CA ASP A 102 10.02 -29.20 0.31
C ASP A 102 8.69 -29.90 0.63
N LEU A 103 7.62 -29.12 0.84
CA LEU A 103 6.27 -29.64 1.03
C LEU A 103 5.73 -30.27 -0.26
N GLU A 104 5.91 -29.61 -1.41
CA GLU A 104 5.54 -30.13 -2.72
C GLU A 104 6.43 -31.29 -3.16
N ASN A 105 7.70 -31.30 -2.74
CA ASN A 105 8.69 -32.34 -3.05
C ASN A 105 8.74 -33.49 -2.03
N ARG A 106 7.90 -33.44 -0.97
CA ARG A 106 7.85 -34.46 0.11
C ARG A 106 9.21 -34.70 0.78
N ARG A 107 10.02 -33.65 0.90
CA ARG A 107 11.35 -33.72 1.52
C ARG A 107 11.27 -33.59 3.03
N ASN A 108 10.41 -32.72 3.54
CA ASN A 108 10.14 -32.57 4.97
C ASN A 108 8.68 -32.13 5.22
N ASN A 109 8.32 -31.88 6.48
CA ASN A 109 6.98 -31.39 6.88
C ASN A 109 6.99 -29.88 7.24
N GLY A 110 8.02 -29.18 6.77
CA GLY A 110 8.35 -27.80 7.07
C GLY A 110 9.52 -27.63 8.05
N ASP A 111 10.25 -26.53 7.91
CA ASP A 111 11.47 -26.23 8.67
C ASP A 111 11.65 -24.74 9.02
N GLU A 112 12.85 -24.36 9.48
CA GLU A 112 13.14 -23.01 9.96
C GLU A 112 13.26 -21.95 8.85
N PHE A 113 13.26 -22.36 7.58
CA PHE A 113 13.42 -21.47 6.43
C PHE A 113 12.11 -21.21 5.65
N ASP A 114 11.00 -21.82 6.07
CA ASP A 114 9.72 -21.71 5.34
C ASP A 114 8.96 -20.39 5.56
N LEU A 115 9.10 -19.76 6.73
CA LEU A 115 8.36 -18.55 7.07
C LEU A 115 9.19 -17.29 6.78
N PHE A 116 8.53 -16.21 6.36
CA PHE A 116 9.21 -14.95 6.03
C PHE A 116 9.49 -14.13 7.30
N HIS A 117 10.72 -13.65 7.46
CA HIS A 117 11.13 -12.73 8.52
C HIS A 117 12.47 -12.07 8.18
N LYS A 118 12.83 -11.01 8.90
CA LYS A 118 14.01 -10.19 8.60
C LYS A 118 15.36 -10.93 8.59
N GLU A 119 15.54 -11.93 9.46
CA GLU A 119 16.78 -12.72 9.53
C GLU A 119 16.87 -13.83 8.47
N GLY A 120 15.75 -14.14 7.83
CA GLY A 120 15.65 -15.08 6.71
C GLY A 120 15.37 -14.34 5.42
N VAL A 121 14.28 -14.71 4.74
CA VAL A 121 13.78 -13.98 3.57
C VAL A 121 12.73 -12.97 4.02
N ASP A 122 12.96 -11.69 3.73
CA ASP A 122 12.16 -10.56 4.24
C ASP A 122 11.32 -9.87 3.15
N PHE A 123 11.18 -10.52 2.00
CA PHE A 123 10.39 -10.04 0.88
C PHE A 123 9.78 -11.19 0.05
N LEU A 124 8.69 -10.89 -0.64
CA LEU A 124 8.11 -11.72 -1.69
C LEU A 124 7.74 -10.82 -2.88
N ALA A 125 8.33 -11.11 -4.03
CA ALA A 125 8.25 -10.28 -5.23
C ALA A 125 7.56 -11.03 -6.37
N PRO A 126 7.05 -10.33 -7.40
CA PRO A 126 6.64 -10.99 -8.63
C PRO A 126 7.86 -11.52 -9.38
N SER A 127 7.67 -12.49 -10.27
CA SER A 127 8.79 -13.07 -11.05
C SER A 127 9.51 -12.00 -11.89
N VAL A 128 10.75 -12.28 -12.31
CA VAL A 128 11.42 -11.45 -13.33
C VAL A 128 10.71 -11.61 -14.68
N ASN A 129 10.34 -12.85 -15.02
CA ASN A 129 9.43 -13.20 -16.11
C ASN A 129 8.79 -14.57 -15.85
N PHE A 130 7.81 -14.98 -16.67
CA PHE A 130 7.08 -16.24 -16.47
C PHE A 130 7.92 -17.54 -16.55
N MET A 131 9.21 -17.45 -16.89
CA MET A 131 10.16 -18.58 -16.94
C MET A 131 11.31 -18.44 -15.93
N GLU A 132 11.44 -17.30 -15.26
CA GLU A 132 12.62 -16.94 -14.46
C GLU A 132 12.16 -16.29 -13.16
N GLY A 133 12.56 -16.89 -12.04
CA GLY A 133 12.11 -16.56 -10.68
C GLY A 133 12.36 -15.10 -10.24
N PRO A 134 12.21 -14.78 -8.95
CA PRO A 134 12.24 -15.71 -7.82
C PRO A 134 10.98 -16.56 -7.72
N TYR A 135 11.13 -17.79 -7.20
CA TYR A 135 10.03 -18.68 -6.85
C TYR A 135 10.23 -19.09 -5.37
N PRO A 136 9.21 -18.97 -4.50
CA PRO A 136 7.86 -18.48 -4.78
C PRO A 136 7.83 -17.01 -5.22
N SER A 137 6.73 -16.65 -5.89
CA SER A 137 6.46 -15.29 -6.36
C SER A 137 5.04 -14.87 -6.01
N THR A 138 4.76 -13.58 -6.15
CA THR A 138 3.39 -13.03 -6.08
C THR A 138 2.64 -13.13 -7.41
N ASP A 139 3.11 -13.92 -8.38
CA ASP A 139 2.45 -14.06 -9.68
C ASP A 139 1.13 -14.82 -9.55
N SER A 140 0.18 -14.53 -10.45
CA SER A 140 -1.02 -15.33 -10.65
C SER A 140 -0.65 -16.61 -11.42
N TYR A 141 -1.17 -17.76 -10.99
CA TYR A 141 -1.04 -19.05 -11.68
C TYR A 141 -2.32 -19.45 -12.42
N GLN A 142 -3.42 -18.72 -12.22
CA GLN A 142 -4.70 -19.01 -12.83
C GLN A 142 -4.69 -18.80 -14.36
N LYS A 143 -5.22 -19.77 -15.11
CA LYS A 143 -5.28 -19.78 -16.60
C LYS A 143 -3.89 -19.77 -17.26
N ILE A 144 -3.33 -18.59 -17.47
CA ILE A 144 -1.99 -18.38 -18.04
C ILE A 144 -1.22 -17.60 -16.98
N PRO A 145 -0.09 -18.12 -16.48
CA PRO A 145 0.66 -17.43 -15.44
C PRO A 145 0.95 -15.98 -15.81
N ALA A 146 0.60 -15.08 -14.90
CA ALA A 146 0.68 -13.66 -15.13
C ALA A 146 1.44 -13.00 -13.98
N ARG A 147 2.47 -12.26 -14.36
CA ARG A 147 3.23 -11.45 -13.42
C ARG A 147 2.32 -10.42 -12.78
N THR A 148 2.26 -10.37 -11.45
CA THR A 148 1.59 -9.28 -10.76
C THR A 148 2.56 -8.11 -10.52
N GLY A 149 2.06 -6.99 -10.02
CA GLY A 149 2.92 -5.91 -9.51
C GLY A 149 3.04 -5.91 -7.99
N ILE A 150 2.66 -6.99 -7.31
CA ILE A 150 2.55 -7.02 -5.85
C ILE A 150 3.92 -7.35 -5.25
N LEU A 151 4.49 -6.42 -4.49
CA LEU A 151 5.71 -6.65 -3.72
C LEU A 151 5.38 -6.58 -2.23
N ILE A 152 5.65 -7.65 -1.50
CA ILE A 152 5.65 -7.66 -0.03
C ILE A 152 7.11 -7.53 0.40
N HIS A 153 7.46 -6.56 1.25
CA HIS A 153 8.85 -6.30 1.62
C HIS A 153 8.97 -5.65 2.99
N GLN A 154 10.20 -5.43 3.46
CA GLN A 154 10.49 -4.87 4.78
C GLN A 154 9.78 -5.65 5.90
N ILE A 155 9.73 -6.97 5.74
CA ILE A 155 9.17 -7.85 6.76
C ILE A 155 10.07 -7.76 8.00
N SER A 156 9.46 -7.52 9.17
CA SER A 156 10.20 -7.30 10.40
C SER A 156 10.85 -8.58 10.93
N HIS A 157 11.62 -8.43 12.01
CA HIS A 157 12.08 -9.56 12.82
C HIS A 157 10.89 -10.42 13.25
N SER A 158 11.08 -11.74 13.35
CA SER A 158 10.04 -12.63 13.90
C SER A 158 9.71 -12.22 15.33
N ALA A 159 8.44 -11.95 15.59
CA ALA A 159 7.94 -11.53 16.89
C ALA A 159 6.43 -11.74 17.00
N PRO A 160 5.85 -11.72 18.21
CA PRO A 160 4.39 -11.72 18.39
C PRO A 160 3.66 -10.63 17.60
N SER A 161 4.31 -9.50 17.32
CA SER A 161 3.82 -8.43 16.46
C SER A 161 4.85 -8.21 15.37
N MET A 162 4.48 -8.45 14.11
CA MET A 162 5.33 -8.24 12.94
C MET A 162 4.79 -7.11 12.08
N SER A 163 5.67 -6.46 11.31
CA SER A 163 5.28 -5.49 10.30
C SER A 163 5.79 -5.89 8.93
N PHE A 164 5.08 -5.49 7.87
CA PHE A 164 5.50 -5.63 6.49
C PHE A 164 4.93 -4.50 5.64
N SER A 165 5.52 -4.28 4.48
CA SER A 165 5.06 -3.29 3.51
C SER A 165 4.56 -3.98 2.26
N VAL A 166 3.47 -3.48 1.68
CA VAL A 166 2.99 -3.92 0.36
C VAL A 166 3.08 -2.76 -0.61
N ASN A 167 3.65 -3.03 -1.79
CA ASN A 167 3.56 -2.15 -2.94
C ASN A 167 2.72 -2.86 -4.02
N LEU A 168 1.60 -2.26 -4.41
CA LEU A 168 0.81 -2.66 -5.58
C LEU A 168 1.28 -1.82 -6.77
N MET A 169 2.08 -2.41 -7.64
CA MET A 169 2.59 -1.75 -8.85
C MET A 169 1.69 -2.04 -10.04
N ASN A 170 1.46 -1.04 -10.87
CA ASN A 170 0.65 -1.13 -12.08
C ASN A 170 1.54 -1.01 -13.32
N GLU A 171 1.16 -1.70 -14.39
CA GLU A 171 1.79 -1.54 -15.70
C GLU A 171 0.75 -1.08 -16.73
N LEU A 172 0.98 0.07 -17.34
CA LEU A 172 0.22 0.51 -18.51
C LEU A 172 1.09 0.37 -19.76
N SER A 173 0.76 -0.60 -20.61
CA SER A 173 1.51 -0.90 -21.83
C SER A 173 0.69 -0.76 -23.09
N SER A 174 1.34 -0.24 -24.13
CA SER A 174 0.89 -0.38 -25.51
C SER A 174 1.11 -1.82 -26.02
N ALA A 175 0.67 -2.11 -27.24
CA ALA A 175 0.86 -3.42 -27.86
C ALA A 175 2.32 -3.72 -28.33
N PHE A 176 3.31 -2.85 -28.04
CA PHE A 176 4.71 -2.99 -28.49
C PHE A 176 4.87 -3.26 -30.00
N LEU A 177 3.91 -2.80 -30.80
CA LEU A 177 3.96 -2.95 -32.25
C LEU A 177 5.18 -2.20 -32.81
N GLY A 178 5.71 -2.67 -33.92
CA GLY A 178 6.74 -1.93 -34.65
C GLY A 178 6.22 -1.48 -36.00
N GLY A 179 6.74 -0.38 -36.52
CA GLY A 179 6.52 0.02 -37.91
C GLY A 179 7.54 1.05 -38.32
N ASN A 180 7.46 2.22 -37.69
CA ASN A 180 8.38 3.33 -37.89
C ASN A 180 9.38 3.44 -36.73
N GLY A 181 10.31 4.38 -36.84
CA GLY A 181 11.26 4.64 -35.77
C GLY A 181 12.22 5.77 -36.06
N ALA A 182 12.63 6.46 -35.02
CA ALA A 182 13.65 7.50 -35.02
C ALA A 182 14.40 7.46 -33.68
N SER A 183 15.44 8.28 -33.53
CA SER A 183 16.26 8.29 -32.32
C SER A 183 15.55 8.92 -31.11
N GLY A 184 14.41 9.58 -31.28
CA GLY A 184 13.60 10.08 -30.18
C GLY A 184 12.09 9.94 -30.40
N THR A 185 11.35 10.02 -29.29
CA THR A 185 9.89 9.97 -29.27
C THR A 185 9.37 10.90 -28.17
N MET A 186 8.42 11.78 -28.51
CA MET A 186 7.71 12.62 -27.56
C MET A 186 6.25 12.20 -27.46
N PHE A 187 5.68 12.31 -26.27
CA PHE A 187 4.28 12.02 -25.99
C PHE A 187 3.86 12.71 -24.69
N ASP A 188 2.57 12.73 -24.38
CA ASP A 188 2.09 13.26 -23.10
C ASP A 188 1.56 12.15 -22.21
N ILE A 189 1.69 12.36 -20.90
CA ILE A 189 1.04 11.59 -19.85
C ILE A 189 0.15 12.53 -19.04
N LEU A 190 -1.05 12.07 -18.69
CA LEU A 190 -1.94 12.71 -17.71
C LEU A 190 -2.30 11.68 -16.63
N PRO A 191 -1.70 11.74 -15.44
CA PRO A 191 -2.16 10.97 -14.30
C PRO A 191 -3.53 11.46 -13.83
N VAL A 192 -4.41 10.52 -13.46
CA VAL A 192 -5.68 10.74 -12.76
C VAL A 192 -5.46 10.67 -11.24
N LYS A 193 -4.52 9.83 -10.80
CA LYS A 193 -4.03 9.73 -9.41
C LYS A 193 -2.58 10.23 -9.32
N ASP A 194 -2.11 10.56 -8.12
CA ASP A 194 -0.67 10.78 -7.91
C ASP A 194 0.05 9.45 -8.14
N ILE A 195 1.10 9.46 -8.94
CA ILE A 195 1.84 8.24 -9.30
C ILE A 195 3.33 8.47 -9.19
N ASN A 196 4.07 7.39 -9.02
CA ASN A 196 5.51 7.39 -9.14
C ASN A 196 5.95 6.40 -10.23
N ILE A 197 6.51 6.93 -11.32
CA ILE A 197 7.04 6.07 -12.37
C ILE A 197 8.36 5.47 -11.89
N ARG A 198 8.40 4.14 -11.81
CA ARG A 198 9.60 3.38 -11.44
C ARG A 198 10.38 2.93 -12.66
N LYS A 199 9.69 2.45 -13.69
CA LYS A 199 10.34 1.96 -14.92
C LYS A 199 9.57 2.39 -16.16
N ILE A 200 10.29 2.57 -17.25
CA ILE A 200 9.71 2.73 -18.58
C ILE A 200 10.21 1.58 -19.44
N TYR A 201 9.27 0.79 -19.97
CA TYR A 201 9.57 -0.23 -20.95
C TYR A 201 9.61 0.40 -22.35
N LEU A 202 10.72 0.17 -23.04
CA LEU A 202 11.05 0.76 -24.34
C LEU A 202 10.98 -0.30 -25.43
N ASN A 203 10.44 0.05 -26.59
CA ASN A 203 10.55 -0.76 -27.80
C ASN A 203 11.72 -0.25 -28.63
N LEU A 204 12.86 -0.92 -28.53
CA LEU A 204 14.11 -0.50 -29.18
C LEU A 204 14.37 -1.34 -30.42
N ALA A 205 14.92 -0.73 -31.47
CA ALA A 205 15.33 -1.46 -32.66
C ALA A 205 16.66 -2.23 -32.46
N VAL A 206 17.41 -1.91 -31.41
CA VAL A 206 18.74 -2.42 -31.11
C VAL A 206 18.69 -3.59 -30.14
N ASP A 207 19.67 -4.49 -30.26
CA ASP A 207 19.90 -5.65 -29.39
C ASP A 207 21.29 -5.54 -28.72
N GLU A 208 21.57 -4.33 -28.22
CA GLU A 208 22.83 -3.93 -27.57
C GLU A 208 22.52 -2.86 -26.51
N THR A 209 23.42 -2.68 -25.56
CA THR A 209 23.31 -1.64 -24.54
C THR A 209 23.44 -0.25 -25.16
N VAL A 210 22.50 0.64 -24.82
CA VAL A 210 22.42 2.02 -25.32
C VAL A 210 22.05 2.99 -24.20
N ASN A 211 22.51 4.25 -24.33
CA ASN A 211 22.09 5.30 -23.40
C ASN A 211 20.78 5.94 -23.87
N VAL A 212 19.82 5.99 -22.95
CA VAL A 212 18.53 6.67 -23.11
C VAL A 212 18.51 7.88 -22.19
N GLU A 213 18.19 9.04 -22.75
CA GLU A 213 17.91 10.25 -21.98
C GLU A 213 16.40 10.43 -21.88
N LEU A 214 15.89 10.66 -20.66
CA LEU A 214 14.53 11.08 -20.41
C LEU A 214 14.51 12.57 -20.08
N TRP A 215 13.69 13.30 -20.81
CA TRP A 215 13.39 14.70 -20.59
C TRP A 215 11.89 14.85 -20.33
N THR A 216 11.53 15.71 -19.38
CA THR A 216 10.14 15.99 -19.03
C THR A 216 9.86 17.48 -19.02
N ARG A 217 8.58 17.83 -19.13
CA ARG A 217 8.08 19.17 -18.85
C ARG A 217 6.66 19.10 -18.30
N THR A 218 6.30 20.04 -17.44
CA THR A 218 4.89 20.28 -17.11
C THR A 218 4.19 20.92 -18.32
N GLY A 219 2.97 20.47 -18.62
CA GLY A 219 2.24 20.79 -19.84
C GLY A 219 2.54 19.82 -20.99
N THR A 220 2.06 20.13 -22.19
CA THR A 220 2.19 19.26 -23.37
C THR A 220 3.55 19.37 -24.07
N HIS A 221 3.95 18.34 -24.81
CA HIS A 221 5.04 18.40 -25.80
C HIS A 221 4.69 19.21 -27.06
N ILE A 222 3.39 19.35 -27.39
CA ILE A 222 2.90 19.94 -28.64
C ILE A 222 3.33 21.41 -28.74
N SER A 223 3.96 21.79 -29.86
CA SER A 223 4.59 23.11 -30.10
C SER A 223 5.87 23.39 -29.30
N PHE A 224 6.44 22.37 -28.64
CA PHE A 224 7.70 22.44 -27.89
C PHE A 224 8.74 21.42 -28.38
N GLU A 225 8.48 20.76 -29.51
CA GLU A 225 9.26 19.64 -30.07
C GLU A 225 10.69 20.04 -30.48
N ASN A 226 10.92 21.33 -30.69
CA ASN A 226 12.21 21.90 -31.12
C ASN A 226 12.74 22.97 -30.16
N LYS A 227 12.27 22.99 -28.89
CA LYS A 227 12.62 24.02 -27.90
C LYS A 227 13.32 23.41 -26.68
N PRO A 228 14.56 22.90 -26.80
CA PRO A 228 15.25 22.17 -25.74
C PRO A 228 15.33 22.91 -24.39
N TRP A 229 15.39 24.25 -24.39
CA TRP A 229 15.44 25.09 -23.18
C TRP A 229 14.14 25.14 -22.37
N LEU A 230 13.04 24.53 -22.87
CA LEU A 230 11.76 24.42 -22.17
C LEU A 230 11.47 22.99 -21.69
N TRP A 231 12.49 22.14 -21.74
CA TRP A 231 12.49 20.76 -21.24
C TRP A 231 13.52 20.63 -20.14
N GLN A 232 13.19 19.85 -19.12
CA GLN A 232 14.11 19.45 -18.06
C GLN A 232 14.64 18.06 -18.36
N ARG A 233 15.96 17.86 -18.39
CA ARG A 233 16.53 16.51 -18.46
C ARG A 233 16.37 15.86 -17.09
N SER A 234 15.59 14.81 -17.00
CA SER A 234 15.31 14.10 -15.74
C SER A 234 16.40 13.08 -15.44
N VAL A 235 16.73 12.21 -16.40
CA VAL A 235 17.69 11.13 -16.16
C VAL A 235 18.38 10.68 -17.46
N VAL A 236 19.56 10.08 -17.32
CA VAL A 236 20.28 9.36 -18.38
C VAL A 236 20.58 7.96 -17.86
N VAL A 237 20.11 6.93 -18.56
CA VAL A 237 20.17 5.52 -18.11
C VAL A 237 20.79 4.67 -19.22
N SER A 238 21.65 3.74 -18.83
CA SER A 238 22.14 2.68 -19.71
C SER A 238 21.11 1.56 -19.75
N VAL A 239 20.61 1.23 -20.94
CA VAL A 239 19.52 0.28 -21.15
C VAL A 239 19.97 -0.83 -22.11
N ASP A 240 19.75 -2.08 -21.73
CA ASP A 240 19.95 -3.21 -22.63
C ASP A 240 18.82 -3.28 -23.67
N GLY A 241 19.19 -3.01 -24.91
CA GLY A 241 18.33 -3.21 -26.07
C GLY A 241 18.02 -4.69 -26.24
N ASN A 242 16.74 -5.04 -26.33
CA ASN A 242 16.26 -6.42 -26.54
C ASN A 242 15.71 -6.64 -27.96
N GLY A 243 15.84 -5.64 -28.84
CA GLY A 243 15.32 -5.69 -30.20
C GLY A 243 13.81 -5.44 -30.34
N ARG A 244 13.38 -5.35 -31.61
CA ARG A 244 12.03 -4.89 -31.98
C ARG A 244 10.94 -5.80 -31.38
N GLY A 245 9.93 -5.17 -30.77
CA GLY A 245 8.74 -5.84 -30.25
C GLY A 245 8.96 -6.52 -28.89
N LYS A 246 10.16 -6.39 -28.32
CA LYS A 246 10.48 -6.86 -26.98
C LYS A 246 10.66 -5.66 -26.05
N LYS A 247 10.35 -5.85 -24.76
CA LYS A 247 10.51 -4.82 -23.72
C LYS A 247 12.00 -4.67 -23.38
N SER A 248 12.56 -3.48 -23.58
CA SER A 248 13.81 -3.06 -22.96
C SER A 248 13.50 -2.25 -21.71
N CYS A 249 14.13 -2.57 -20.58
CA CYS A 249 13.82 -1.95 -19.29
C CYS A 249 14.68 -0.71 -19.04
N MET A 250 14.06 0.46 -18.88
CA MET A 250 14.71 1.67 -18.38
C MET A 250 14.27 1.91 -16.93
N ASP A 251 15.18 1.69 -15.98
CA ASP A 251 14.92 1.99 -14.57
C ASP A 251 15.03 3.49 -14.32
N ILE A 252 14.00 4.07 -13.71
CA ILE A 252 13.91 5.49 -13.36
C ILE A 252 14.09 5.67 -11.84
N GLU A 253 13.92 4.60 -11.05
CA GLU A 253 13.86 4.55 -9.58
C GLU A 253 12.74 5.40 -8.95
N ASN A 254 12.64 6.69 -9.30
CA ASN A 254 11.69 7.65 -8.73
C ASN A 254 11.42 8.83 -9.68
N LEU A 255 10.19 8.92 -10.21
CA LEU A 255 9.68 10.07 -10.95
C LEU A 255 8.22 10.32 -10.57
N PRO A 256 7.98 11.15 -9.53
CA PRO A 256 6.63 11.46 -9.08
C PRO A 256 5.93 12.39 -10.06
N LEU A 257 4.68 12.06 -10.39
CA LEU A 257 3.77 12.87 -11.21
C LEU A 257 2.48 13.10 -10.44
N ASN A 258 2.02 14.35 -10.43
CA ASN A 258 0.81 14.74 -9.72
C ASN A 258 -0.44 14.46 -10.56
N ALA A 259 -1.49 14.03 -9.90
CA ALA A 259 -2.84 13.89 -10.43
C ALA A 259 -3.27 15.16 -11.16
N ASN A 260 -3.98 14.97 -12.27
CA ASN A 260 -4.57 16.01 -13.10
C ASN A 260 -3.56 17.02 -13.68
N THR A 261 -2.26 16.74 -13.58
CA THR A 261 -1.21 17.54 -14.21
C THR A 261 -0.73 16.84 -15.46
N ARG A 262 -0.78 17.52 -16.61
CA ARG A 262 -0.23 16.99 -17.86
C ARG A 262 1.28 17.13 -17.87
N TYR A 263 1.97 16.10 -18.33
CA TYR A 263 3.42 16.09 -18.50
C TYR A 263 3.79 15.67 -19.92
N GLY A 264 4.63 16.46 -20.57
CA GLY A 264 5.27 16.12 -21.83
C GLY A 264 6.51 15.31 -21.53
N PHE A 265 6.64 14.17 -22.19
CA PHE A 265 7.76 13.25 -22.09
C PHE A 265 8.54 13.27 -23.40
N TYR A 266 9.86 13.22 -23.30
CA TYR A 266 10.75 13.04 -24.43
C TYR A 266 11.85 12.03 -24.08
N LEU A 267 11.80 10.89 -24.78
CA LEU A 267 12.83 9.86 -24.72
C LEU A 267 13.72 9.96 -25.94
N VAL A 268 15.04 9.98 -25.74
CA VAL A 268 16.01 10.08 -26.83
C VAL A 268 17.22 9.18 -26.61
N LEU A 269 17.60 8.47 -27.67
CA LEU A 269 18.76 7.60 -27.71
C LEU A 269 19.97 8.34 -28.26
N THR A 270 21.16 8.02 -27.75
CA THR A 270 22.42 8.45 -28.37
C THR A 270 22.75 7.65 -29.63
N LYS A 271 22.33 6.38 -29.69
CA LYS A 271 22.52 5.45 -30.81
C LYS A 271 21.28 4.56 -30.95
N GLY A 272 20.89 4.26 -32.19
CA GLY A 272 19.74 3.38 -32.48
C GLY A 272 18.43 4.13 -32.70
N ARG A 273 17.31 3.42 -32.58
CA ARG A 273 15.96 3.96 -32.82
C ARG A 273 14.95 3.37 -31.84
N PHE A 274 14.06 4.22 -31.36
CA PHE A 274 12.77 3.79 -30.82
C PHE A 274 11.90 3.24 -31.94
N ARG A 275 11.01 2.32 -31.59
CA ARG A 275 9.95 1.83 -32.46
C ARG A 275 8.61 2.39 -32.01
N TYR A 276 7.86 2.89 -32.97
CA TYR A 276 6.53 3.46 -32.77
C TYR A 276 5.66 3.16 -34.01
N THR A 277 4.35 3.34 -33.88
CA THR A 277 3.37 3.15 -34.96
C THR A 277 2.81 4.50 -35.44
N ASN A 278 2.11 4.48 -36.57
CA ASN A 278 1.36 5.65 -37.03
C ASN A 278 0.17 5.86 -36.10
N GLY A 279 0.03 7.08 -35.60
CA GLY A 279 -1.15 7.54 -34.88
C GLY A 279 -2.10 8.31 -35.79
N ILE A 280 -3.18 8.79 -35.19
CA ILE A 280 -4.21 9.60 -35.84
C ILE A 280 -3.81 11.08 -35.78
N ALA A 281 -3.57 11.60 -34.58
CA ALA A 281 -3.24 12.99 -34.32
C ALA A 281 -2.54 13.15 -32.96
N ALA A 282 -1.43 13.90 -32.91
CA ALA A 282 -0.76 14.23 -31.65
C ALA A 282 -1.75 14.84 -30.63
N GLY A 283 -1.76 14.31 -29.41
CA GLY A 283 -2.72 14.66 -28.37
C GLY A 283 -4.00 13.80 -28.33
N SER A 284 -4.17 12.85 -29.24
CA SER A 284 -5.22 11.81 -29.14
C SER A 284 -4.87 10.80 -28.05
N VAL A 285 -5.86 10.13 -27.44
CA VAL A 285 -5.57 9.06 -26.46
C VAL A 285 -4.95 7.87 -27.17
N SER A 286 -3.79 7.42 -26.67
CA SER A 286 -3.12 6.22 -27.16
C SER A 286 -3.50 5.00 -26.34
N VAL A 287 -3.34 5.09 -25.02
CA VAL A 287 -3.68 4.03 -24.06
C VAL A 287 -4.00 4.66 -22.71
N SER A 288 -4.92 4.06 -21.96
CA SER A 288 -5.34 4.54 -20.65
C SER A 288 -5.80 3.40 -19.75
N ASN A 289 -5.73 3.61 -18.45
CA ASN A 289 -6.43 2.84 -17.43
C ASN A 289 -7.06 3.81 -16.42
N GLU A 290 -7.42 3.31 -15.23
CA GLU A 290 -8.02 4.14 -14.17
C GLU A 290 -7.04 5.13 -13.51
N ASP A 291 -5.73 4.94 -13.64
CA ASP A 291 -4.72 5.74 -12.96
C ASP A 291 -4.10 6.83 -13.82
N LEU A 292 -3.93 6.58 -15.12
CA LEU A 292 -3.35 7.54 -16.05
C LEU A 292 -3.78 7.32 -17.50
N THR A 293 -3.57 8.37 -18.30
CA THR A 293 -3.74 8.36 -19.76
C THR A 293 -2.45 8.75 -20.45
N VAL A 294 -2.05 7.98 -21.46
CA VAL A 294 -0.97 8.28 -22.38
C VAL A 294 -1.55 8.74 -23.71
N TYR A 295 -1.03 9.84 -24.23
CA TYR A 295 -1.48 10.43 -25.49
C TYR A 295 -0.48 10.18 -26.61
N GLU A 296 -0.98 10.11 -27.84
CA GLU A 296 -0.16 10.12 -29.04
C GLU A 296 0.72 11.37 -29.08
N GLY A 297 1.89 11.24 -29.67
CA GLY A 297 2.79 12.36 -29.89
C GLY A 297 3.51 12.25 -31.21
N VAL A 298 4.84 12.34 -31.17
CA VAL A 298 5.66 12.50 -32.36
C VAL A 298 6.97 11.69 -32.25
N GLY A 299 7.50 11.29 -33.40
CA GLY A 299 8.87 10.79 -33.49
C GLY A 299 9.82 11.93 -33.83
N LEU A 300 11.07 11.89 -33.37
CA LEU A 300 12.07 12.89 -33.73
C LEU A 300 13.43 12.27 -34.03
N THR A 301 14.20 12.94 -34.88
CA THR A 301 15.64 12.70 -34.92
C THR A 301 16.33 13.44 -33.78
N ARG A 302 17.28 12.78 -33.11
CA ARG A 302 18.09 13.33 -32.03
C ARG A 302 18.71 14.70 -32.38
N PRO A 303 18.88 15.61 -31.40
CA PRO A 303 18.26 15.60 -30.08
C PRO A 303 16.94 16.39 -30.06
N PHE A 304 16.72 17.34 -30.96
CA PHE A 304 15.46 18.08 -31.12
C PHE A 304 15.33 18.44 -32.61
N GLY A 305 15.47 17.43 -33.48
CA GLY A 305 15.63 17.58 -34.92
C GLY A 305 14.32 17.46 -35.70
N LYS A 306 14.36 16.75 -36.83
CA LYS A 306 13.18 16.56 -37.70
C LYS A 306 12.07 15.83 -36.95
N VAL A 307 10.88 16.44 -36.95
CA VAL A 307 9.66 15.91 -36.33
C VAL A 307 8.87 15.05 -37.32
N TYR A 308 8.42 13.89 -36.87
CA TYR A 308 7.49 13.01 -37.55
C TYR A 308 6.16 13.03 -36.79
N GLN A 309 5.17 13.72 -37.34
CA GLN A 309 3.87 13.93 -36.72
C GLN A 309 3.08 12.64 -36.56
N ASN A 310 2.12 12.63 -35.61
CA ASN A 310 1.12 11.57 -35.40
C ASN A 310 1.76 10.19 -35.21
N ARG A 311 2.43 10.01 -34.07
CA ARG A 311 3.08 8.76 -33.68
C ARG A 311 2.56 8.28 -32.33
N ILE A 312 2.20 7.00 -32.29
CA ILE A 312 1.88 6.30 -31.05
C ILE A 312 3.19 5.79 -30.47
N TRP A 313 3.54 6.26 -29.27
CA TRP A 313 4.67 5.68 -28.54
C TRP A 313 4.34 4.24 -28.16
N ASN A 314 5.20 3.31 -28.58
CA ASN A 314 5.05 1.90 -28.25
C ASN A 314 6.00 1.53 -27.12
N GLY A 315 5.54 1.72 -25.89
CA GLY A 315 6.24 1.28 -24.70
C GLY A 315 5.27 0.91 -23.59
N GLY A 316 5.80 0.86 -22.37
CA GLY A 316 5.05 0.60 -21.15
C GLY A 316 5.53 1.45 -19.99
N ILE A 317 4.64 1.78 -19.06
CA ILE A 317 4.94 2.54 -17.85
C ILE A 317 4.66 1.62 -16.68
N PHE A 318 5.69 1.40 -15.86
CA PHE A 318 5.58 0.66 -14.61
C PHE A 318 5.68 1.65 -13.45
N TYR A 319 4.64 1.71 -12.64
CA TYR A 319 4.46 2.76 -11.64
C TYR A 319 3.72 2.22 -10.42
N ASP A 320 3.93 2.85 -9.27
CA ASP A 320 3.01 2.75 -8.13
C ASP A 320 2.07 3.94 -8.16
N VAL A 321 0.79 3.70 -7.87
CA VAL A 321 -0.08 4.78 -7.42
C VAL A 321 0.45 5.18 -6.07
N LEU A 322 0.86 6.44 -5.96
CA LEU A 322 1.13 7.02 -4.67
C LEU A 322 -0.23 7.13 -4.00
N SER A 323 -0.50 6.17 -3.10
CA SER A 323 -1.55 6.38 -2.13
C SER A 323 -1.27 7.74 -1.46
N GLU A 324 -2.31 8.41 -1.00
CA GLU A 324 -2.18 9.64 -0.21
C GLU A 324 -1.27 9.46 1.04
N ASP A 325 -0.70 8.27 1.26
CA ASP A 325 0.00 7.78 2.44
C ASP A 325 1.54 7.81 2.35
N GLY A 326 2.13 8.32 1.27
CA GLY A 326 3.55 8.70 1.23
C GLY A 326 3.76 10.11 1.77
N GLU A 327 3.80 10.27 3.10
CA GLU A 327 3.76 11.59 3.79
C GLU A 327 2.53 12.43 3.40
N ARG A 328 1.36 12.11 3.99
CA ARG A 328 0.07 12.82 3.84
C ARG A 328 0.21 14.35 3.87
N SER A 329 0.40 14.98 2.72
CA SER A 329 0.36 16.44 2.62
C SER A 329 -1.09 16.92 2.83
N GLY A 330 -1.34 17.57 3.97
CA GLY A 330 -2.68 18.01 4.40
C GLY A 330 -3.23 17.34 5.66
N GLY A 331 -2.56 16.29 6.17
CA GLY A 331 -2.85 15.72 7.48
C GLY A 331 -2.62 16.75 8.59
N ARG A 332 -3.63 16.96 9.42
CA ARG A 332 -3.60 17.85 10.58
C ARG A 332 -3.62 17.04 11.85
N ARG A 333 -2.99 17.58 12.88
CA ARG A 333 -2.90 16.98 14.21
C ARG A 333 -3.31 18.01 15.24
N LEU A 334 -4.36 17.74 16.01
CA LEU A 334 -4.72 18.57 17.16
C LEU A 334 -4.44 17.80 18.45
N GLU A 335 -3.40 18.23 19.16
CA GLU A 335 -3.02 17.69 20.45
C GLU A 335 -3.75 18.40 21.60
N THR A 336 -4.19 17.61 22.58
CA THR A 336 -4.69 18.11 23.86
C THR A 336 -3.52 18.39 24.80
N THR A 337 -2.96 17.34 25.41
CA THR A 337 -1.75 17.35 26.24
C THR A 337 -1.17 15.94 26.31
N PHE A 338 0.10 15.83 26.72
CA PHE A 338 0.75 14.60 27.15
C PHE A 338 1.35 14.72 28.55
N ASP A 339 0.93 15.71 29.35
CA ASP A 339 1.43 15.93 30.72
C ASP A 339 1.18 14.74 31.65
N GLY A 340 0.23 13.86 31.28
CA GLY A 340 -0.11 12.67 32.03
C GLY A 340 -0.91 12.99 33.29
N GLY A 341 -0.68 12.21 34.36
CA GLY A 341 -1.43 12.30 35.61
C GLY A 341 -2.09 10.96 35.97
N SER A 342 -3.41 10.97 36.10
CA SER A 342 -4.21 9.79 36.42
C SER A 342 -4.38 8.87 35.20
N GLY A 343 -4.85 7.64 35.42
CA GLY A 343 -5.12 6.70 34.33
C GLY A 343 -6.15 5.65 34.70
N GLN A 344 -6.84 5.14 33.68
CA GLN A 344 -7.79 4.03 33.76
C GLN A 344 -7.78 3.23 32.47
N ASP A 345 -8.67 2.26 32.39
CA ASP A 345 -8.85 1.37 31.25
C ASP A 345 -9.46 2.11 30.05
N GLY A 346 -10.16 3.24 30.26
CA GLY A 346 -10.67 4.03 29.14
C GLY A 346 -10.93 5.51 29.41
N VAL A 347 -11.23 6.24 28.34
CA VAL A 347 -11.54 7.67 28.34
C VAL A 347 -12.59 7.99 27.28
N MET A 348 -13.62 8.74 27.65
CA MET A 348 -14.67 9.24 26.74
C MET A 348 -14.54 10.74 26.60
N PHE A 349 -14.67 11.28 25.40
CA PHE A 349 -14.63 12.73 25.14
C PHE A 349 -15.39 13.08 23.87
N ASP A 350 -15.76 14.36 23.74
CA ASP A 350 -16.47 14.88 22.58
C ASP A 350 -15.56 15.72 21.68
N VAL A 351 -15.88 15.72 20.39
CA VAL A 351 -15.24 16.54 19.35
C VAL A 351 -16.32 17.30 18.57
N LEU A 352 -16.13 18.61 18.38
CA LEU A 352 -16.97 19.45 17.52
C LEU A 352 -16.18 19.94 16.31
N PRO A 353 -16.43 19.40 15.11
CA PRO A 353 -15.82 19.88 13.87
C PRO A 353 -16.40 21.23 13.43
N LYS A 354 -15.54 22.13 12.95
CA LYS A 354 -15.89 23.41 12.30
C LYS A 354 -15.91 23.30 10.76
N HIS A 355 -15.39 22.18 10.25
CA HIS A 355 -15.47 21.72 8.86
C HIS A 355 -15.87 20.24 8.83
N ASP A 356 -16.25 19.71 7.67
CA ASP A 356 -16.33 18.27 7.50
C ASP A 356 -14.90 17.71 7.52
N LEU A 357 -14.64 16.71 8.36
CA LEU A 357 -13.31 16.15 8.55
C LEU A 357 -13.33 14.65 8.33
N ASP A 358 -12.31 14.12 7.68
CA ASP A 358 -12.06 12.69 7.64
C ASP A 358 -11.01 12.34 8.70
N MET A 359 -11.33 11.36 9.55
CA MET A 359 -10.52 10.94 10.68
C MET A 359 -9.48 9.89 10.28
N ASP A 360 -8.24 10.14 10.65
CA ASP A 360 -7.09 9.31 10.27
C ASP A 360 -6.56 8.46 11.44
N GLY A 361 -6.80 8.88 12.68
CA GLY A 361 -6.33 8.15 13.86
C GLY A 361 -6.13 9.02 15.10
N PHE A 362 -5.46 8.43 16.08
CA PHE A 362 -5.18 9.01 17.40
C PHE A 362 -3.70 8.82 17.76
N ASP A 363 -3.14 9.75 18.52
CA ASP A 363 -2.01 9.45 19.39
C ASP A 363 -2.54 9.22 20.81
N LEU A 364 -2.17 8.10 21.42
CA LEU A 364 -2.53 7.73 22.79
C LEU A 364 -1.34 7.92 23.73
N HIS A 365 -1.63 8.36 24.95
CA HIS A 365 -0.65 8.34 26.04
C HIS A 365 -0.80 7.05 26.85
N LEU A 366 0.06 6.07 26.55
CA LEU A 366 0.11 4.76 27.22
C LEU A 366 1.36 4.69 28.11
N ILE A 367 1.20 4.33 29.39
CA ILE A 367 2.34 4.24 30.32
C ILE A 367 3.20 3.00 30.11
N ASP A 368 2.59 1.87 29.75
CA ASP A 368 3.27 0.59 29.61
C ASP A 368 3.90 0.49 28.22
N SER A 369 5.07 -0.12 28.14
CA SER A 369 5.74 -0.43 26.85
C SER A 369 5.30 -1.76 26.25
N ASP A 370 4.35 -2.42 26.89
CA ASP A 370 3.80 -3.70 26.45
C ASP A 370 2.71 -3.48 25.39
N THR A 371 2.40 -4.56 24.68
CA THR A 371 1.31 -4.58 23.72
C THR A 371 -0.04 -4.61 24.44
N VAL A 372 -0.91 -3.67 24.12
CA VAL A 372 -2.27 -3.58 24.68
C VAL A 372 -3.32 -3.55 23.57
N CYS A 373 -4.45 -4.23 23.78
CA CYS A 373 -5.56 -4.20 22.83
C CYS A 373 -6.37 -2.91 23.02
N VAL A 374 -6.29 -2.01 22.04
CA VAL A 374 -7.03 -0.76 21.96
C VAL A 374 -8.33 -0.97 21.21
N HIS A 375 -9.42 -0.49 21.79
CA HIS A 375 -10.72 -0.35 21.15
C HIS A 375 -11.03 1.13 21.00
N VAL A 376 -11.42 1.53 19.81
CA VAL A 376 -11.94 2.87 19.53
C VAL A 376 -13.42 2.72 19.24
N TYR A 377 -14.25 3.33 20.07
CA TYR A 377 -15.68 3.44 19.85
C TYR A 377 -16.04 4.86 19.46
N THR A 378 -17.13 5.01 18.72
CA THR A 378 -17.65 6.31 18.33
C THR A 378 -19.19 6.36 18.42
N LYS A 379 -19.72 7.55 18.59
CA LYS A 379 -21.16 7.81 18.68
C LYS A 379 -21.48 9.20 18.14
N GLU A 380 -22.55 9.31 17.33
CA GLU A 380 -23.09 10.62 16.94
C GLU A 380 -23.74 11.32 18.15
N GLY A 381 -23.47 12.62 18.31
CA GLY A 381 -23.85 13.40 19.49
C GLY A 381 -22.91 13.18 20.69
N PRO A 382 -23.21 13.82 21.84
CA PRO A 382 -22.33 13.78 23.00
C PRO A 382 -22.31 12.39 23.66
N PHE A 383 -21.23 12.11 24.40
CA PHE A 383 -21.14 10.89 25.22
C PHE A 383 -22.04 10.94 26.48
N THR A 384 -22.45 12.13 26.93
CA THR A 384 -23.21 12.31 28.17
C THR A 384 -24.54 11.55 28.13
N GLY A 385 -24.78 10.72 29.15
CA GLY A 385 -25.94 9.84 29.25
C GLY A 385 -25.76 8.46 28.59
N SER A 386 -24.62 8.21 27.96
CA SER A 386 -24.24 6.95 27.28
C SER A 386 -22.99 6.30 27.88
N GLU A 387 -22.48 6.80 29.02
CA GLU A 387 -21.19 6.43 29.60
C GLU A 387 -21.08 4.95 29.97
N ASN A 388 -22.21 4.31 30.28
CA ASN A 388 -22.31 2.93 30.73
C ASN A 388 -23.24 2.09 29.84
N LYS A 389 -23.50 2.55 28.60
CA LYS A 389 -24.45 1.92 27.67
C LYS A 389 -23.74 1.49 26.39
N ARG A 390 -23.16 0.27 26.37
CA ARG A 390 -22.41 -0.27 25.21
C ARG A 390 -23.15 -0.12 23.89
N ASP A 391 -24.47 -0.33 23.90
CA ASP A 391 -25.32 -0.34 22.70
C ASP A 391 -25.50 1.04 22.05
N ASP A 392 -25.20 2.13 22.78
CA ASP A 392 -25.22 3.48 22.24
C ASP A 392 -23.98 3.77 21.36
N TRP A 393 -22.98 2.87 21.36
CA TRP A 393 -21.68 3.07 20.74
C TRP A 393 -21.40 2.10 19.59
N ILE A 394 -20.80 2.62 18.53
CA ILE A 394 -20.29 1.83 17.40
C ILE A 394 -18.82 1.52 17.66
N LEU A 395 -18.40 0.26 17.53
CA LEU A 395 -16.98 -0.08 17.53
C LEU A 395 -16.39 0.35 16.19
N LEU A 396 -15.46 1.29 16.22
CA LEU A 396 -14.82 1.85 15.04
C LEU A 396 -13.58 1.06 14.64
N ALA A 397 -12.73 0.71 15.61
CA ALA A 397 -11.53 -0.07 15.38
C ALA A 397 -11.14 -0.87 16.63
N LYS A 398 -10.53 -2.03 16.42
CA LYS A 398 -9.92 -2.86 17.48
C LYS A 398 -8.55 -3.33 17.00
N MET A 399 -7.50 -3.03 17.76
CA MET A 399 -6.12 -3.34 17.36
C MET A 399 -5.19 -3.48 18.56
N ASN A 400 -4.14 -4.28 18.45
CA ASN A 400 -3.08 -4.34 19.45
C ASN A 400 -2.02 -3.28 19.15
N VAL A 401 -1.60 -2.56 20.19
CA VAL A 401 -0.68 -1.44 20.07
C VAL A 401 0.38 -1.55 21.15
N LYS A 402 1.65 -1.56 20.76
CA LYS A 402 2.75 -1.47 21.71
C LYS A 402 2.90 -0.04 22.20
N GLY A 403 2.65 0.19 23.49
CA GLY A 403 2.84 1.50 24.08
C GLY A 403 4.30 1.98 23.99
N LYS A 404 4.50 3.28 23.85
CA LYS A 404 5.84 3.89 23.79
C LYS A 404 6.32 4.45 25.14
N GLY A 405 5.52 4.27 26.19
CA GLY A 405 5.82 4.76 27.53
C GLY A 405 5.38 6.19 27.78
N ILE A 406 5.52 6.61 29.04
CA ILE A 406 5.06 7.91 29.53
C ILE A 406 5.66 9.08 28.73
N ASN A 407 4.83 10.07 28.44
CA ASN A 407 5.14 11.28 27.67
C ASN A 407 5.55 11.05 26.21
N VAL A 408 5.33 9.84 25.67
CA VAL A 408 5.58 9.53 24.26
C VAL A 408 4.28 9.14 23.57
N ALA A 409 3.95 9.87 22.51
CA ALA A 409 2.79 9.61 21.68
C ALA A 409 2.84 8.21 21.05
N THR A 410 1.89 7.36 21.41
CA THR A 410 1.69 6.05 20.78
C THR A 410 0.64 6.18 19.68
N LYS A 411 1.09 6.18 18.43
CA LYS A 411 0.22 6.40 17.26
C LYS A 411 -0.64 5.16 17.00
N VAL A 412 -1.93 5.41 16.76
CA VAL A 412 -2.99 4.47 16.42
C VAL A 412 -3.68 5.00 15.17
N LEU A 413 -3.53 4.33 14.03
CA LEU A 413 -4.14 4.75 12.77
C LEU A 413 -5.42 3.94 12.53
N LEU A 414 -6.44 4.62 11.99
CA LEU A 414 -7.65 3.96 11.50
C LEU A 414 -7.41 3.49 10.06
N ASP A 415 -7.89 2.30 9.74
CA ASP A 415 -7.88 1.79 8.37
C ASP A 415 -8.91 2.56 7.52
N HIS A 416 -8.79 2.51 6.20
CA HIS A 416 -9.68 3.18 5.25
C HIS A 416 -11.14 2.72 5.37
N SER A 417 -11.40 1.47 5.78
CA SER A 417 -12.77 0.99 6.08
C SER A 417 -13.36 1.62 7.35
N ASP A 418 -12.50 2.10 8.24
CA ASP A 418 -12.82 2.63 9.56
C ASP A 418 -12.73 4.16 9.59
N VAL A 419 -12.47 4.81 8.45
CA VAL A 419 -12.49 6.28 8.35
C VAL A 419 -13.92 6.76 8.53
N ILE A 420 -14.13 7.53 9.59
CA ILE A 420 -15.39 8.26 9.79
C ILE A 420 -15.24 9.70 9.33
N THR A 421 -16.29 10.21 8.68
CA THR A 421 -16.44 11.63 8.43
C THR A 421 -17.11 12.28 9.63
N LEU A 422 -16.37 13.16 10.33
CA LEU A 422 -16.93 14.05 11.33
C LEU A 422 -17.62 15.21 10.63
N LYS A 423 -18.92 15.34 10.83
CA LYS A 423 -19.72 16.37 10.15
C LYS A 423 -19.58 17.71 10.86
N LYS A 424 -19.44 18.77 10.07
CA LYS A 424 -19.41 20.15 10.52
C LYS A 424 -20.58 20.45 11.45
N ASP A 425 -20.29 21.15 12.56
CA ASP A 425 -21.25 21.62 13.57
C ASP A 425 -22.05 20.48 14.25
N LYS A 426 -21.58 19.24 14.18
CA LYS A 426 -22.16 18.08 14.86
C LYS A 426 -21.15 17.50 15.85
N LEU A 427 -21.57 17.36 17.11
CA LEU A 427 -20.75 16.65 18.10
C LEU A 427 -20.60 15.19 17.70
N GLN A 428 -19.38 14.70 17.77
CA GLN A 428 -19.05 13.28 17.72
C GLN A 428 -18.36 12.91 19.03
N ALA A 429 -18.84 11.85 19.67
CA ALA A 429 -18.22 11.27 20.84
C ALA A 429 -17.24 10.16 20.45
N PHE A 430 -16.15 10.06 21.20
CA PHE A 430 -15.22 8.95 21.14
C PHE A 430 -15.07 8.31 22.50
N TYR A 431 -14.92 6.99 22.51
CA TYR A 431 -14.52 6.23 23.69
C TYR A 431 -13.34 5.34 23.33
N ILE A 432 -12.20 5.61 23.96
CA ILE A 432 -10.97 4.83 23.79
C ILE A 432 -10.84 3.94 25.02
N PHE A 433 -10.76 2.62 24.78
CA PHE A 433 -10.63 1.61 25.81
C PHE A 433 -9.42 0.74 25.53
N ILE A 434 -8.73 0.31 26.58
CA ILE A 434 -7.64 -0.65 26.53
C ILE A 434 -7.96 -1.88 27.37
N GLU A 435 -7.75 -3.07 26.83
CA GLU A 435 -7.95 -4.32 27.58
C GLU A 435 -6.82 -4.53 28.62
N ASN A 436 -7.18 -5.11 29.76
CA ASN A 436 -6.26 -5.61 30.79
C ASN A 436 -5.26 -4.59 31.37
N GLY A 437 -5.51 -3.27 31.30
CA GLY A 437 -4.56 -2.28 31.81
C GLY A 437 -5.14 -0.94 32.23
N ARG A 438 -4.59 -0.34 33.29
CA ARG A 438 -4.82 1.06 33.71
C ARG A 438 -3.83 2.04 33.04
N GLY A 439 -3.38 1.66 31.86
CA GLY A 439 -2.24 2.27 31.19
C GLY A 439 -2.57 3.55 30.43
N LEU A 440 -3.84 3.81 30.12
CA LEU A 440 -4.28 4.98 29.36
C LEU A 440 -4.34 6.21 30.26
N ARG A 441 -3.58 7.25 29.90
CA ARG A 441 -3.41 8.44 30.72
C ARG A 441 -4.36 9.56 30.33
N TYR A 442 -4.81 10.27 31.35
CA TYR A 442 -5.60 11.49 31.26
C TYR A 442 -5.19 12.44 32.40
N THR A 443 -5.44 13.73 32.22
CA THR A 443 -5.17 14.76 33.23
C THR A 443 -6.47 15.09 33.96
N GLU A 444 -6.38 15.58 35.19
CA GLU A 444 -7.56 16.06 35.92
C GLU A 444 -8.16 17.26 35.18
N GLY A 445 -9.46 17.20 34.91
CA GLY A 445 -10.19 18.27 34.23
C GLY A 445 -10.83 19.26 35.21
N HIS A 446 -11.40 20.33 34.68
CA HIS A 446 -12.06 21.39 35.44
C HIS A 446 -13.59 21.42 35.24
N GLY A 447 -14.12 20.62 34.32
CA GLY A 447 -15.55 20.40 34.15
C GLY A 447 -15.84 19.65 32.85
N THR A 448 -16.56 18.54 32.95
CA THR A 448 -16.94 17.72 31.79
C THR A 448 -17.71 18.55 30.77
N GLY A 449 -17.29 18.48 29.50
CA GLY A 449 -17.83 19.29 28.40
C GLY A 449 -17.19 20.67 28.24
N ASN A 450 -16.20 21.06 29.05
CA ASN A 450 -15.42 22.28 28.81
C ASN A 450 -14.48 22.12 27.61
N PRO A 451 -14.23 23.17 26.80
CA PRO A 451 -13.27 23.07 25.70
C PRO A 451 -11.84 22.93 26.24
N VAL A 452 -11.14 21.87 25.82
CA VAL A 452 -9.72 21.63 26.16
C VAL A 452 -8.81 22.29 25.15
N ARG A 453 -9.07 22.03 23.87
CA ARG A 453 -8.25 22.49 22.75
C ARG A 453 -9.14 22.85 21.57
N SER A 454 -8.82 23.95 20.90
CA SER A 454 -9.51 24.37 19.68
C SER A 454 -8.50 24.97 18.69
N ASP A 455 -8.71 24.72 17.41
CA ASP A 455 -8.05 25.40 16.30
C ASP A 455 -9.10 25.87 15.28
N ASP A 456 -8.69 26.26 14.07
CA ASP A 456 -9.63 26.71 13.02
C ASP A 456 -10.57 25.60 12.52
N ASN A 457 -10.27 24.32 12.79
CA ASN A 457 -10.95 23.17 12.18
C ASN A 457 -11.84 22.39 13.15
N LEU A 458 -11.51 22.33 14.44
CA LEU A 458 -12.31 21.62 15.43
C LEU A 458 -12.05 22.07 16.87
N THR A 459 -12.88 21.58 17.78
CA THR A 459 -12.72 21.70 19.23
C THR A 459 -12.82 20.32 19.88
N ILE A 460 -11.88 20.00 20.79
CA ILE A 460 -11.90 18.80 21.65
C ILE A 460 -12.31 19.24 23.06
N PHE A 461 -13.23 18.50 23.67
CA PHE A 461 -13.79 18.82 24.99
C PHE A 461 -13.31 17.87 26.09
N GLU A 462 -13.41 18.34 27.32
CA GLU A 462 -13.17 17.56 28.53
C GLU A 462 -14.19 16.42 28.62
N GLY A 463 -13.67 15.29 29.02
CA GLY A 463 -14.36 14.02 29.05
C GLY A 463 -14.47 13.42 30.45
N VAL A 464 -14.50 12.09 30.46
CA VAL A 464 -14.50 11.28 31.67
C VAL A 464 -13.54 10.09 31.53
N GLY A 465 -12.94 9.67 32.63
CA GLY A 465 -12.23 8.40 32.73
C GLY A 465 -13.24 7.28 33.00
N VAL A 466 -12.97 6.09 32.48
CA VAL A 466 -13.87 4.94 32.58
C VAL A 466 -13.05 3.74 33.06
N ALA A 467 -13.44 3.15 34.20
CA ALA A 467 -12.93 1.84 34.62
C ALA A 467 -13.67 0.74 33.88
N SER A 468 -12.95 -0.32 33.51
CA SER A 468 -13.42 -1.39 32.63
C SER A 468 -14.06 -0.88 31.33
N GLN A 469 -14.63 -1.78 30.53
CA GLN A 469 -15.10 -1.44 29.19
C GLN A 469 -16.30 -0.49 29.18
N PHE A 470 -17.11 -0.41 30.24
CA PHE A 470 -18.25 0.53 30.38
C PHE A 470 -18.65 0.65 31.87
N GLY A 471 -17.65 0.75 32.76
CA GLY A 471 -17.84 0.63 34.20
C GLY A 471 -17.95 1.97 34.92
N SER A 472 -17.14 2.14 35.99
CA SER A 472 -17.22 3.32 36.86
C SER A 472 -16.67 4.56 36.17
N ILE A 473 -17.35 5.69 36.37
CA ILE A 473 -17.04 6.96 35.71
C ILE A 473 -16.30 7.91 36.65
N PHE A 474 -15.20 8.50 36.16
CA PHE A 474 -14.38 9.47 36.88
C PHE A 474 -14.43 10.80 36.14
N GLN A 475 -14.96 11.83 36.80
CA GLN A 475 -15.16 13.15 36.20
C GLN A 475 -14.44 14.22 37.02
N SER A 476 -13.94 15.27 36.40
CA SER A 476 -13.76 15.51 34.95
C SER A 476 -12.37 15.05 34.49
N ARG A 477 -12.20 14.60 33.24
CA ARG A 477 -10.88 14.16 32.72
C ARG A 477 -10.56 14.78 31.37
N VAL A 478 -9.33 15.25 31.21
CA VAL A 478 -8.75 15.65 29.92
C VAL A 478 -8.05 14.43 29.32
N TRP A 479 -8.54 13.92 28.19
CA TRP A 479 -7.82 12.90 27.43
C TRP A 479 -6.41 13.40 27.11
N ASN A 480 -5.35 12.61 27.40
CA ASN A 480 -4.00 12.91 26.92
C ASN A 480 -3.79 12.23 25.58
N GLY A 481 -3.82 13.00 24.51
CA GLY A 481 -3.60 12.48 23.16
C GLY A 481 -3.70 13.53 22.07
N ALA A 482 -3.65 13.07 20.83
CA ALA A 482 -3.85 13.92 19.67
C ALA A 482 -4.75 13.27 18.63
N LEU A 483 -5.58 14.08 17.99
CA LEU A 483 -6.46 13.66 16.90
C LEU A 483 -5.76 13.90 15.57
N HIS A 484 -5.67 12.89 14.71
CA HIS A 484 -5.19 13.02 13.32
C HIS A 484 -6.38 13.07 12.37
N TYR A 485 -6.43 14.08 11.51
CA TYR A 485 -7.57 14.33 10.65
C TYR A 485 -7.20 15.12 9.39
N ARG A 486 -8.12 15.16 8.42
CA ARG A 486 -8.04 16.00 7.21
C ARG A 486 -9.32 16.79 7.02
N ILE A 487 -9.23 17.98 6.44
CA ILE A 487 -10.43 18.71 6.01
C ILE A 487 -10.94 18.05 4.73
N LYS A 488 -12.20 17.61 4.74
CA LYS A 488 -12.87 17.09 3.57
C LYS A 488 -13.04 18.20 2.55
N LYS A 489 -12.47 18.04 1.36
CA LYS A 489 -12.70 18.98 0.24
C LYS A 489 -14.07 18.66 -0.34
N ASN A 490 -14.95 19.68 -0.37
CA ASN A 490 -16.28 19.59 -0.95
C ASN A 490 -16.27 19.26 -2.44
#